data_AF-A0A9X4CH90-F1
#
_entry.id   AF-A0A9X4CH90-F1
#
_cell.length_a   1.000
_cell.length_b   1.000
_cell.length_c   1.000
_cell.angle_alpha   90.00
_cell.angle_beta   90.00
_cell.angle_gamma   90.00
#
_symmetry.space_group_name_H-M   'P 1'
#
loop_
_entity.id
_entity.type
_entity.pdbx_description
1 polymer ?
#
loop_
_entity_poly.entity_id
_entity_poly.type
_entity_poly.pdbx_seq_one_letter_code
_entity_poly.pdbx_strand_id
1 'polypeptide(L)'
;MKSSKKPTYLKLVQGGKADASKAAKSLTHKDIKELLARFAEAVLVDQERVNKLPRKKLHSLYDHGMWKRNREGHVSAIVDLSMTVDRLTKRLLNELAEMAMAYDPETVKTTFLNQVSDLATGAASPWLYDTAPLFFREMIKDVNRRGRPVAFPKGRATEQMLKWFDYDDPIGIGRDPECDYSDILAAHIKRESEETKRALAFRARHKFIRMRVAEELFDYLEPQLRDL
;
A
#
# COMPACT_ATOMS: atom_id res chain seq x y z
N MET A 1 33.23 20.40 11.92
CA MET A 1 32.25 20.39 10.81
C MET A 1 32.73 19.42 9.74
N LYS A 2 32.13 18.21 9.65
CA LYS A 2 32.46 17.24 8.60
C LYS A 2 31.40 17.31 7.50
N SER A 3 31.82 17.72 6.32
CA SER A 3 31.01 17.78 5.10
C SER A 3 30.50 16.38 4.73
N SER A 4 29.19 16.18 4.85
CA SER A 4 28.49 14.99 4.36
C SER A 4 28.39 15.06 2.85
N LYS A 5 29.27 14.36 2.14
CA LYS A 5 29.16 14.14 0.69
C LYS A 5 27.91 13.30 0.41
N LYS A 6 26.92 13.92 -0.24
CA LYS A 6 25.79 13.21 -0.86
C LYS A 6 26.35 12.17 -1.86
N PRO A 7 25.84 10.93 -1.91
CA PRO A 7 26.22 9.99 -2.95
C PRO A 7 25.55 10.42 -4.26
N THR A 8 26.31 11.09 -5.11
CA THR A 8 25.88 11.48 -6.46
C THR A 8 26.02 10.26 -7.37
N TYR A 9 24.90 9.59 -7.69
CA TYR A 9 24.83 8.48 -8.66
C TYR A 9 25.18 8.87 -10.12
N LEU A 10 25.64 10.10 -10.37
CA LEU A 10 25.85 10.66 -11.71
C LEU A 10 27.14 10.22 -12.44
N LYS A 11 27.96 9.31 -11.89
CA LYS A 11 29.26 8.98 -12.51
C LYS A 11 29.46 7.56 -13.01
N LEU A 12 28.47 6.66 -12.94
CA LEU A 12 28.61 5.30 -13.49
C LEU A 12 27.87 5.06 -14.82
N VAL A 13 27.44 6.13 -15.51
CA VAL A 13 26.83 6.03 -16.85
C VAL A 13 27.59 6.93 -17.84
N GLN A 14 28.88 6.64 -18.07
CA GLN A 14 29.64 7.27 -19.15
C GLN A 14 30.10 6.29 -20.24
N GLY A 15 29.55 5.08 -20.30
CA GLY A 15 29.98 4.05 -21.26
C GLY A 15 28.88 3.41 -22.13
N GLY A 16 27.64 3.89 -22.14
CA GLY A 16 26.54 3.24 -22.87
C GLY A 16 25.37 4.15 -23.14
N LYS A 17 25.51 5.09 -24.08
CA LYS A 17 24.56 6.18 -24.35
C LYS A 17 23.29 5.78 -25.14
N ALA A 18 23.05 4.49 -25.42
CA ALA A 18 21.91 4.07 -26.25
C ALA A 18 20.89 3.13 -25.56
N ASP A 19 21.26 2.40 -24.50
CA ASP A 19 20.35 1.40 -23.89
C ASP A 19 19.87 1.74 -22.47
N ALA A 20 20.50 2.70 -21.78
CA ALA A 20 19.99 3.20 -20.49
C ALA A 20 18.79 4.16 -20.66
N SER A 21 18.45 4.54 -21.90
CA SER A 21 17.40 5.51 -22.23
C SER A 21 16.08 4.88 -22.68
N LYS A 22 15.87 3.57 -22.51
CA LYS A 22 14.51 3.04 -22.28
C LYS A 22 14.09 3.49 -20.89
N ALA A 23 13.86 4.79 -20.79
CA ALA A 23 13.65 5.55 -19.58
C ALA A 23 12.64 4.86 -18.68
N ALA A 24 13.00 4.71 -17.41
CA ALA A 24 12.04 4.48 -16.35
C ALA A 24 10.89 5.48 -16.54
N LYS A 25 9.76 4.99 -17.04
CA LYS A 25 8.60 5.84 -17.24
C LYS A 25 8.23 6.37 -15.85
N SER A 26 8.27 7.69 -15.69
CA SER A 26 7.84 8.36 -14.46
C SER A 26 6.48 7.81 -14.07
N LEU A 27 6.31 7.54 -12.77
CA LEU A 27 5.00 7.29 -12.23
C LEU A 27 4.11 8.53 -12.44
N THR A 28 2.82 8.27 -12.52
CA THR A 28 1.75 9.28 -12.59
C THR A 28 0.87 9.19 -11.36
N HIS A 29 0.06 10.21 -11.10
CA HIS A 29 -0.99 10.16 -10.08
C HIS A 29 -1.94 8.99 -10.27
N LYS A 30 -2.22 8.62 -11.53
CA LYS A 30 -3.05 7.46 -11.87
C LYS A 30 -2.43 6.16 -11.39
N ASP A 31 -1.12 6.00 -11.51
CA ASP A 31 -0.42 4.79 -11.06
C ASP A 31 -0.47 4.65 -9.53
N ILE A 32 -0.35 5.76 -8.80
CA ILE A 32 -0.49 5.78 -7.33
C ILE A 32 -1.92 5.48 -6.91
N LYS A 33 -2.92 6.09 -7.56
CA LYS A 33 -4.34 5.79 -7.32
C LYS A 33 -4.65 4.31 -7.59
N GLU A 34 -4.07 3.74 -8.64
CA GLU A 34 -4.25 2.32 -8.95
C GLU A 34 -3.60 1.42 -7.89
N LEU A 35 -2.38 1.75 -7.41
CA LEU A 35 -1.74 1.03 -6.31
C LEU A 35 -2.64 0.99 -5.08
N LEU A 36 -3.09 2.16 -4.60
CA LEU A 36 -3.93 2.27 -3.40
C LEU A 36 -5.26 1.53 -3.58
N ALA A 37 -5.90 1.66 -4.75
CA ALA A 37 -7.16 1.00 -5.02
C ALA A 37 -7.02 -0.54 -5.12
N ARG A 38 -5.88 -1.04 -5.65
CA ARG A 38 -5.56 -2.48 -5.63
C ARG A 38 -5.28 -2.99 -4.23
N PHE A 39 -4.63 -2.18 -3.40
CA PHE A 39 -4.37 -2.54 -2.02
C PHE A 39 -5.67 -2.61 -1.21
N ALA A 40 -6.53 -1.60 -1.31
CA ALA A 40 -7.86 -1.62 -0.68
C ALA A 40 -8.72 -2.79 -1.18
N GLU A 41 -8.66 -3.09 -2.49
CA GLU A 41 -9.31 -4.27 -3.06
C GLU A 41 -8.85 -5.56 -2.37
N ALA A 42 -7.54 -5.76 -2.23
CA ALA A 42 -6.98 -6.93 -1.57
C ALA A 42 -7.45 -7.04 -0.11
N VAL A 43 -7.42 -5.95 0.66
CA VAL A 43 -7.89 -5.92 2.06
C VAL A 43 -9.37 -6.29 2.18
N LEU A 44 -10.20 -5.79 1.27
CA LEU A 44 -11.64 -6.08 1.25
C LEU A 44 -11.93 -7.52 0.81
N VAL A 45 -11.19 -8.05 -0.16
CA VAL A 45 -11.30 -9.46 -0.56
C VAL A 45 -10.88 -10.37 0.59
N ASP A 46 -9.79 -10.04 1.27
CA ASP A 46 -9.33 -10.77 2.45
C ASP A 46 -10.37 -10.76 3.58
N GLN A 47 -11.01 -9.62 3.86
CA GLN A 47 -12.14 -9.56 4.81
C GLN A 47 -13.27 -10.53 4.42
N GLU A 48 -13.67 -10.56 3.14
CA GLU A 48 -14.73 -11.45 2.65
C GLU A 48 -14.36 -12.93 2.78
N ARG A 49 -13.08 -13.27 2.63
CA ARG A 49 -12.56 -14.62 2.83
C ARG A 49 -12.58 -14.99 4.31
N VAL A 50 -12.10 -14.11 5.18
CA VAL A 50 -12.10 -14.32 6.65
C VAL A 50 -13.52 -14.47 7.19
N ASN A 51 -14.49 -13.70 6.67
CA ASN A 51 -15.91 -13.82 7.05
C ASN A 51 -16.49 -15.22 6.82
N LYS A 52 -15.94 -16.00 5.88
CA LYS A 52 -16.38 -17.36 5.56
C LYS A 52 -15.68 -18.44 6.39
N LEU A 53 -14.65 -18.07 7.16
CA LEU A 53 -13.92 -19.03 7.97
C LEU A 53 -14.76 -19.47 9.19
N PRO A 54 -14.66 -20.74 9.62
CA PRO A 54 -15.36 -21.20 10.80
C PRO A 54 -14.88 -20.44 12.05
N ARG A 55 -15.79 -19.78 12.78
CA ARG A 55 -15.46 -18.97 13.97
C ARG A 55 -14.65 -19.72 15.03
N LYS A 56 -14.94 -21.02 15.22
CA LYS A 56 -14.23 -21.92 16.15
C LYS A 56 -12.75 -22.15 15.81
N LYS A 57 -12.30 -21.68 14.64
CA LYS A 57 -10.92 -21.78 14.16
C LYS A 57 -10.18 -20.44 14.28
N LEU A 58 -10.85 -19.38 14.73
CA LEU A 58 -10.21 -18.11 15.03
C LEU A 58 -9.76 -18.13 16.50
N HIS A 59 -8.59 -17.57 16.78
CA HIS A 59 -8.06 -17.49 18.13
C HIS A 59 -9.01 -16.68 19.04
N SER A 60 -9.17 -17.10 20.30
CA SER A 60 -10.16 -16.51 21.21
C SER A 60 -9.87 -15.06 21.60
N LEU A 61 -8.61 -14.63 21.52
CA LEU A 61 -8.21 -13.22 21.73
C LEU A 61 -8.48 -12.35 20.50
N TYR A 62 -8.70 -12.96 19.34
CA TYR A 62 -8.90 -12.28 18.07
C TYR A 62 -10.34 -12.51 17.61
N ASP A 63 -11.29 -11.85 18.28
CA ASP A 63 -12.69 -11.97 17.90
C ASP A 63 -12.94 -11.38 16.49
N HIS A 64 -14.03 -11.82 15.86
CA HIS A 64 -14.42 -11.37 14.53
C HIS A 64 -14.60 -9.84 14.45
N GLY A 65 -14.99 -9.19 15.54
CA GLY A 65 -15.15 -7.73 15.60
C GLY A 65 -13.81 -7.02 15.47
N MET A 66 -12.77 -7.52 16.15
CA MET A 66 -11.42 -6.99 16.04
C MET A 66 -10.85 -7.13 14.63
N TRP A 67 -11.01 -8.32 14.02
CA TRP A 67 -10.56 -8.56 12.64
C TRP A 67 -11.18 -7.61 11.64
N LYS A 68 -12.50 -7.42 11.80
CA LYS A 68 -13.28 -6.52 10.97
C LYS A 68 -12.83 -5.07 11.15
N ARG A 69 -12.74 -4.59 12.40
CA ARG A 69 -12.26 -3.24 12.70
C ARG A 69 -10.86 -2.97 12.15
N ASN A 70 -9.96 -3.94 12.27
CA ASN A 70 -8.59 -3.79 11.77
C ASN A 70 -8.57 -3.55 10.25
N ARG A 71 -9.29 -4.37 9.48
CA ARG A 71 -9.37 -4.22 8.01
C ARG A 71 -10.16 -2.98 7.61
N GLU A 72 -11.22 -2.63 8.33
CA GLU A 72 -11.94 -1.37 8.13
C GLU A 72 -11.04 -0.15 8.34
N GLY A 73 -10.21 -0.15 9.40
CA GLY A 73 -9.22 0.89 9.65
C GLY A 73 -8.19 1.01 8.53
N HIS A 74 -7.69 -0.12 8.02
CA HIS A 74 -6.77 -0.12 6.88
C HIS A 74 -7.42 0.45 5.61
N VAL A 75 -8.67 0.06 5.30
CA VAL A 75 -9.37 0.58 4.13
C VAL A 75 -9.65 2.08 4.29
N SER A 76 -10.01 2.54 5.49
CA SER A 76 -10.20 3.97 5.79
C SER A 76 -8.91 4.76 5.54
N ALA A 77 -7.79 4.31 6.11
CA ALA A 77 -6.48 4.91 5.89
C ALA A 77 -6.11 5.00 4.40
N ILE A 78 -6.43 3.95 3.62
CA ILE A 78 -6.18 3.94 2.17
C ILE A 78 -7.11 4.94 1.44
N VAL A 79 -8.36 5.09 1.87
CA VAL A 79 -9.28 6.10 1.34
C VAL A 79 -8.70 7.50 1.57
N ASP A 80 -8.27 7.82 2.78
CA ASP A 80 -7.72 9.15 3.14
C ASP A 80 -6.46 9.48 2.33
N LEU A 81 -5.56 8.51 2.18
CA LEU A 81 -4.39 8.66 1.31
C LEU A 81 -4.81 8.90 -0.14
N SER A 82 -5.82 8.17 -0.64
CA SER A 82 -6.28 8.28 -2.03
C SER A 82 -6.84 9.68 -2.36
N MET A 83 -7.44 10.36 -1.38
CA MET A 83 -7.99 11.71 -1.51
C MET A 83 -6.94 12.78 -1.79
N THR A 84 -5.70 12.53 -1.37
CA THR A 84 -4.63 13.52 -1.44
C THR A 84 -3.55 13.17 -2.46
N VAL A 85 -3.73 12.11 -3.26
CA VAL A 85 -2.77 11.68 -4.28
C VAL A 85 -2.45 12.78 -5.26
N ASP A 86 -3.42 13.57 -5.72
CA ASP A 86 -3.20 14.62 -6.72
C ASP A 86 -2.27 15.75 -6.21
N ARG A 87 -1.99 15.81 -4.91
CA ARG A 87 -1.02 16.73 -4.29
C ARG A 87 0.43 16.25 -4.47
N LEU A 88 0.67 15.04 -5.00
CA LEU A 88 2.03 14.55 -5.26
C LEU A 88 2.70 15.39 -6.34
N THR A 89 3.91 15.85 -6.05
CA THR A 89 4.72 16.58 -7.03
C THR A 89 5.35 15.61 -8.04
N LYS A 90 5.63 16.09 -9.26
CA LYS A 90 6.37 15.32 -10.27
C LYS A 90 7.71 14.79 -9.74
N ARG A 91 8.39 15.58 -8.91
CA ARG A 91 9.64 15.18 -8.27
C ARG A 91 9.43 13.97 -7.36
N LEU A 92 8.42 13.99 -6.50
CA LEU A 92 8.13 12.89 -5.59
C LEU A 92 7.70 11.62 -6.34
N LEU A 93 6.96 11.75 -7.45
CA LEU A 93 6.63 10.62 -8.32
C LEU A 93 7.87 9.99 -8.95
N ASN A 94 8.87 10.79 -9.36
CA ASN A 94 10.15 10.27 -9.84
C ASN A 94 10.92 9.56 -8.74
N GLU A 95 11.00 10.14 -7.54
CA GLU A 95 11.70 9.54 -6.38
C GLU A 95 11.04 8.20 -5.98
N LEU A 96 9.71 8.09 -6.05
CA LEU A 96 8.98 6.83 -5.86
C LEU A 96 9.29 5.80 -6.96
N ALA A 97 9.37 6.24 -8.22
CA ALA A 97 9.71 5.36 -9.33
C ALA A 97 11.12 4.78 -9.17
N GLU A 98 12.07 5.64 -8.78
CA GLU A 98 13.44 5.24 -8.47
C GLU A 98 13.48 4.25 -7.30
N MET A 99 12.81 4.56 -6.18
CA MET A 99 12.74 3.67 -5.02
C MET A 99 12.16 2.30 -5.39
N ALA A 100 11.07 2.26 -6.16
CA ALA A 100 10.40 1.02 -6.57
C ALA A 100 11.33 0.09 -7.37
N MET A 101 12.26 0.64 -8.15
CA MET A 101 13.19 -0.16 -8.95
C MET A 101 14.51 -0.44 -8.21
N ALA A 102 14.97 0.50 -7.39
CA ALA A 102 16.30 0.47 -6.80
C ALA A 102 16.39 -0.39 -5.55
N TYR A 103 15.28 -0.67 -4.86
CA TYR A 103 15.29 -1.43 -3.62
C TYR A 103 14.67 -2.82 -3.77
N ASP A 104 15.09 -3.72 -2.87
CA ASP A 104 14.48 -5.03 -2.74
C ASP A 104 12.98 -4.91 -2.42
N PRO A 105 12.08 -5.59 -3.17
CA PRO A 105 10.64 -5.46 -2.99
C PRO A 105 10.15 -5.81 -1.58
N GLU A 106 10.76 -6.77 -0.88
CA GLU A 106 10.33 -7.14 0.48
C GLU A 106 10.68 -6.06 1.50
N THR A 107 11.82 -5.38 1.32
CA THR A 107 12.17 -4.19 2.13
C THR A 107 11.15 -3.06 1.95
N VAL A 108 10.73 -2.81 0.71
CA VAL A 108 9.76 -1.76 0.41
C VAL A 108 8.37 -2.14 0.92
N LYS A 109 7.95 -3.39 0.72
CA LYS A 109 6.71 -3.96 1.24
C LYS A 109 6.62 -3.86 2.76
N THR A 110 7.65 -4.28 3.48
CA THR A 110 7.67 -4.20 4.95
C THR A 110 7.49 -2.77 5.42
N THR A 111 8.17 -1.81 4.78
CA THR A 111 8.00 -0.38 5.11
C THR A 111 6.57 0.10 4.80
N PHE A 112 6.05 -0.23 3.62
CA PHE A 112 4.71 0.16 3.18
C PHE A 112 3.63 -0.34 4.15
N LEU A 113 3.66 -1.64 4.48
CA LEU A 113 2.68 -2.26 5.37
C LEU A 113 2.74 -1.68 6.77
N ASN A 114 3.94 -1.54 7.37
CA ASN A 114 4.09 -0.96 8.70
C ASN A 114 3.51 0.47 8.76
N GLN A 115 3.83 1.32 7.79
CA GLN A 115 3.33 2.70 7.78
C GLN A 115 1.82 2.78 7.59
N VAL A 116 1.21 1.91 6.77
CA VAL A 116 -0.25 1.86 6.66
C VAL A 116 -0.88 1.33 7.95
N SER A 117 -0.27 0.34 8.62
CA SER A 117 -0.76 -0.13 9.91
C SER A 117 -0.67 0.94 10.99
N ASP A 118 0.41 1.73 11.02
CA ASP A 118 0.55 2.87 11.93
C ASP A 118 -0.55 3.92 11.69
N LEU A 119 -0.88 4.19 10.43
CA LEU A 119 -1.98 5.08 10.06
C LEU A 119 -3.35 4.49 10.45
N ALA A 120 -3.59 3.21 10.15
CA ALA A 120 -4.86 2.53 10.41
C ALA A 120 -5.18 2.37 11.90
N THR A 121 -4.15 2.28 12.75
CA THR A 121 -4.29 2.13 14.21
C THR A 121 -4.21 3.46 14.95
N GLY A 122 -3.92 4.57 14.25
CA GLY A 122 -3.66 5.86 14.88
C GLY A 122 -2.39 5.88 15.74
N ALA A 123 -1.48 4.91 15.54
CA ALA A 123 -0.21 4.85 16.24
C ALA A 123 0.81 5.85 15.67
N ALA A 124 0.63 6.26 14.41
CA ALA A 124 1.39 7.36 13.84
C ALA A 124 1.08 8.65 14.60
N SER A 125 2.09 9.52 14.74
CA SER A 125 1.78 10.90 15.11
C SER A 125 0.78 11.46 14.09
N PRO A 126 -0.17 12.31 14.54
CA PRO A 126 -0.88 13.19 13.62
C PRO A 126 0.17 13.91 12.75
N TRP A 127 -0.14 14.47 11.59
CA TRP A 127 0.80 15.12 10.67
C TRP A 127 1.85 14.24 9.98
N LEU A 128 2.18 13.02 10.44
CA LEU A 128 3.24 12.23 9.82
C LEU A 128 2.79 11.61 8.48
N TYR A 129 1.56 11.10 8.43
CA TYR A 129 1.01 10.35 7.31
C TYR A 129 -0.31 10.92 6.75
N ASP A 130 -0.76 12.08 7.23
CA ASP A 130 -2.07 12.69 6.93
C ASP A 130 -2.36 12.92 5.44
N THR A 131 -1.32 12.94 4.59
CA THR A 131 -1.49 13.09 3.15
C THR A 131 -0.55 12.14 2.41
N ALA A 132 -0.96 11.74 1.19
CA ALA A 132 -0.13 10.92 0.32
C ALA A 132 1.30 11.50 0.12
N PRO A 133 1.50 12.82 -0.10
CA PRO A 133 2.85 13.37 -0.15
C PRO A 133 3.70 13.17 1.11
N LEU A 134 3.11 13.26 2.30
CA LEU A 134 3.81 13.07 3.57
C LEU A 134 4.13 11.59 3.79
N PHE A 135 3.11 10.74 3.63
CA PHE A 135 3.24 9.28 3.67
C PHE A 135 4.37 8.78 2.77
N PHE A 136 4.31 9.08 1.47
CA PHE A 136 5.31 8.58 0.51
C PHE A 136 6.70 9.18 0.71
N ARG A 137 6.81 10.40 1.24
CA ARG A 137 8.10 11.01 1.57
C ARG A 137 8.77 10.28 2.74
N GLU A 138 8.00 9.97 3.79
CA GLU A 138 8.53 9.20 4.92
C GLU A 138 8.84 7.77 4.53
N MET A 139 8.02 7.13 3.68
CA MET A 139 8.33 5.83 3.09
C MET A 139 9.70 5.82 2.39
N ILE A 140 9.97 6.80 1.52
CA ILE A 140 11.26 6.93 0.84
C ILE A 140 12.41 7.08 1.83
N LYS A 141 12.25 7.91 2.87
CA LYS A 141 13.28 8.10 3.90
C LYS A 141 13.56 6.80 4.66
N ASP A 142 12.52 6.07 5.05
CA ASP A 142 12.66 4.82 5.80
C ASP A 142 13.31 3.71 4.97
N VAL A 143 12.89 3.55 3.71
CA VAL A 143 13.51 2.61 2.79
C VAL A 143 14.98 2.97 2.55
N ASN A 144 15.29 4.25 2.31
CA ASN A 144 16.69 4.70 2.15
C ASN A 144 17.55 4.48 3.40
N ARG A 145 16.94 4.55 4.60
CA ARG A 145 17.65 4.36 5.88
C ARG A 145 17.92 2.89 6.17
N ARG A 146 16.98 2.01 5.86
CA ARG A 146 17.02 0.58 6.25
C ARG A 146 17.49 -0.33 5.13
N GLY A 147 17.17 0.02 3.89
CA GLY A 147 17.42 -0.78 2.70
C GLY A 147 18.82 -0.58 2.13
N ARG A 148 19.24 -1.56 1.32
CA ARG A 148 20.41 -1.45 0.45
C ARG A 148 19.92 -1.50 -1.00
N PRO A 149 20.31 -0.53 -1.85
CA PRO A 149 19.97 -0.59 -3.26
C PRO A 149 20.49 -1.87 -3.91
N VAL A 150 19.70 -2.45 -4.80
CA VAL A 150 20.10 -3.61 -5.60
C VAL A 150 21.09 -3.18 -6.69
N ALA A 151 22.08 -4.03 -6.97
CA ALA A 151 23.11 -3.71 -7.96
C ALA A 151 22.57 -3.59 -9.39
N PHE A 152 21.49 -4.32 -9.70
CA PHE A 152 20.89 -4.36 -11.04
C PHE A 152 19.36 -4.26 -10.95
N PRO A 153 18.81 -3.04 -10.88
CA PRO A 153 17.37 -2.80 -10.95
C PRO A 153 16.76 -3.46 -12.19
N LYS A 154 15.66 -4.18 -12.05
CA LYS A 154 14.93 -4.83 -13.15
C LYS A 154 13.44 -4.56 -13.05
N GLY A 155 12.76 -4.50 -14.20
CA GLY A 155 11.30 -4.33 -14.29
C GLY A 155 10.84 -2.87 -14.26
N ARG A 156 9.55 -2.65 -14.51
CA ARG A 156 8.96 -1.30 -14.50
C ARG A 156 8.55 -0.90 -13.07
N ALA A 157 8.67 0.38 -12.73
CA ALA A 157 8.28 0.90 -11.42
C ALA A 157 6.85 0.49 -11.02
N THR A 158 5.89 0.58 -11.95
CA THR A 158 4.49 0.17 -11.73
C THR A 158 4.36 -1.32 -11.39
N GLU A 159 5.14 -2.19 -12.03
CA GLU A 159 5.13 -3.64 -11.76
C GLU A 159 5.77 -3.95 -10.41
N GLN A 160 6.80 -3.19 -10.02
CA GLN A 160 7.45 -3.36 -8.72
C GLN A 160 6.59 -2.85 -7.57
N MET A 161 5.86 -1.74 -7.77
CA MET A 161 4.92 -1.22 -6.77
C MET A 161 3.82 -2.22 -6.41
N LEU A 162 3.33 -3.00 -7.37
CA LEU A 162 2.33 -4.03 -7.10
C LEU A 162 2.85 -5.18 -6.22
N LYS A 163 4.15 -5.23 -5.94
CA LYS A 163 4.76 -6.18 -5.01
C LYS A 163 4.90 -5.63 -3.59
N TRP A 164 4.45 -4.40 -3.33
CA TRP A 164 4.54 -3.77 -2.01
C TRP A 164 3.52 -4.34 -1.01
N PHE A 165 2.63 -5.23 -1.44
CA PHE A 165 1.73 -6.01 -0.60
C PHE A 165 1.44 -7.36 -1.28
N ASP A 166 1.03 -8.35 -0.49
CA ASP A 166 0.57 -9.64 -1.02
C ASP A 166 -0.95 -9.59 -1.21
N TYR A 167 -1.48 -9.98 -2.37
CA TYR A 167 -2.92 -9.90 -2.60
C TYR A 167 -3.74 -10.82 -1.68
N ASP A 168 -3.19 -11.98 -1.35
CA ASP A 168 -3.85 -13.01 -0.55
C ASP A 168 -3.63 -12.87 0.97
N ASP A 169 -2.66 -12.05 1.38
CA ASP A 169 -2.41 -11.68 2.78
C ASP A 169 -1.96 -10.20 2.85
N PRO A 170 -2.86 -9.26 2.53
CA PRO A 170 -2.50 -7.86 2.27
C PRO A 170 -1.97 -7.12 3.47
N ILE A 171 -2.36 -7.52 4.68
CA ILE A 171 -1.93 -6.88 5.92
C ILE A 171 -1.08 -7.81 6.79
N GLY A 172 -0.56 -8.90 6.21
CA GLY A 172 0.43 -9.78 6.83
C GLY A 172 -0.05 -10.57 8.05
N ILE A 173 -1.36 -10.64 8.28
CA ILE A 173 -1.92 -11.34 9.44
C ILE A 173 -1.71 -12.85 9.33
N GLY A 174 -1.67 -13.39 8.12
CA GLY A 174 -1.39 -14.82 7.93
C GLY A 174 -0.05 -15.27 8.51
N ARG A 175 0.84 -14.32 8.86
CA ARG A 175 2.14 -14.55 9.47
C ARG A 175 2.16 -14.32 11.00
N ASP A 176 1.06 -13.87 11.59
CA ASP A 176 0.96 -13.68 13.04
C ASP A 176 0.95 -15.08 13.72
N PRO A 177 1.92 -15.40 14.59
CA PRO A 177 2.01 -16.70 15.24
C PRO A 177 0.83 -16.99 16.19
N GLU A 178 0.08 -15.96 16.60
CA GLU A 178 -1.14 -16.12 17.39
C GLU A 178 -2.38 -16.39 16.50
N CYS A 179 -2.20 -16.43 15.18
CA CYS A 179 -3.27 -16.64 14.19
C CYS A 179 -3.21 -18.02 13.52
N ASP A 180 -3.92 -18.99 14.08
CA ASP A 180 -4.02 -20.37 13.58
C ASP A 180 -4.90 -20.56 12.31
N TYR A 181 -5.16 -19.50 11.53
CA TYR A 181 -6.07 -19.56 10.38
C TYR A 181 -5.39 -19.43 9.02
N SER A 182 -4.08 -19.21 8.97
CA SER A 182 -3.31 -19.02 7.72
C SER A 182 -3.44 -20.21 6.77
N ASP A 183 -3.26 -21.44 7.27
CA ASP A 183 -3.42 -22.67 6.49
C ASP A 183 -4.86 -22.85 5.97
N ILE A 184 -5.84 -22.48 6.80
CA ILE A 184 -7.27 -22.59 6.46
C ILE A 184 -7.62 -21.58 5.37
N LEU A 185 -7.13 -20.35 5.48
CA LEU A 185 -7.30 -19.30 4.49
C LEU A 185 -6.62 -19.70 3.17
N ALA A 186 -5.38 -20.17 3.21
CA ALA A 186 -4.66 -20.64 2.02
C ALA A 186 -5.42 -21.79 1.32
N ALA A 187 -5.93 -22.76 2.09
CA ALA A 187 -6.75 -23.84 1.55
C ALA A 187 -8.09 -23.35 0.99
N HIS A 188 -8.70 -22.31 1.58
CA HIS A 188 -9.89 -21.66 1.05
C HIS A 188 -9.60 -21.02 -0.31
N ILE A 189 -8.57 -20.17 -0.39
CA ILE A 189 -8.16 -19.46 -1.60
C ILE A 189 -7.83 -20.42 -2.73
N LYS A 190 -7.12 -21.53 -2.44
CA LYS A 190 -6.77 -22.56 -3.43
C LYS A 190 -8.00 -23.22 -4.07
N ARG A 191 -9.13 -23.27 -3.37
CA ARG A 191 -10.40 -23.84 -3.87
C ARG A 191 -11.27 -22.81 -4.60
N GLU A 192 -10.97 -21.52 -4.52
CA GLU A 192 -11.73 -20.49 -5.22
C GLU A 192 -11.52 -20.61 -6.73
N SER A 193 -12.63 -20.66 -7.49
CA SER A 193 -12.56 -20.54 -8.95
C SER A 193 -12.09 -19.15 -9.35
N GLU A 194 -11.49 -19.03 -10.55
CA GLU A 194 -11.09 -17.74 -11.11
C GLU A 194 -12.29 -16.77 -11.26
N GLU A 195 -13.47 -17.29 -11.56
CA GLU A 195 -14.70 -16.51 -11.59
C GLU A 195 -15.03 -15.94 -10.20
N THR A 196 -14.90 -16.75 -9.14
CA THR A 196 -15.13 -16.30 -7.76
C THR A 196 -14.14 -15.20 -7.37
N LYS A 197 -12.85 -15.37 -7.70
CA LYS A 197 -11.82 -14.36 -7.43
C LYS A 197 -12.11 -13.05 -8.14
N ARG A 198 -12.48 -13.10 -9.43
CA ARG A 198 -12.86 -11.91 -10.22
C ARG A 198 -14.09 -11.22 -9.65
N ALA A 199 -15.11 -11.97 -9.25
CA ALA A 199 -16.32 -11.42 -8.66
C ALA A 199 -16.04 -10.75 -7.31
N LEU A 200 -15.18 -11.35 -6.48
CA LEU A 200 -14.73 -10.75 -5.22
C LEU A 200 -13.97 -9.44 -5.47
N ALA A 201 -12.97 -9.45 -6.36
CA ALA A 201 -12.21 -8.27 -6.73
C ALA A 201 -13.10 -7.14 -7.25
N PHE A 202 -14.07 -7.45 -8.14
CA PHE A 202 -15.01 -6.47 -8.66
C PHE A 202 -15.86 -5.83 -7.55
N ARG A 203 -16.44 -6.64 -6.65
CA ARG A 203 -17.23 -6.14 -5.52
C ARG A 203 -16.40 -5.29 -4.57
N ALA A 204 -15.18 -5.73 -4.27
CA ALA A 204 -14.23 -5.00 -3.42
C ALA A 204 -13.87 -3.65 -4.04
N ARG A 205 -13.56 -3.61 -5.34
CA ARG A 205 -13.27 -2.37 -6.06
C ARG A 205 -14.45 -1.40 -6.05
N HIS A 206 -15.66 -1.91 -6.29
CA HIS A 206 -16.87 -1.09 -6.23
C HIS A 206 -17.13 -0.54 -4.82
N LYS A 207 -16.92 -1.35 -3.77
CA LYS A 207 -17.02 -0.91 -2.38
C LYS A 207 -16.01 0.19 -2.06
N PHE A 208 -14.75 0.04 -2.46
CA PHE A 208 -13.73 1.08 -2.28
C PHE A 208 -14.11 2.40 -2.95
N ILE A 209 -14.61 2.36 -4.20
CA ILE A 209 -15.09 3.57 -4.90
C ILE A 209 -16.22 4.25 -4.12
N ARG A 210 -17.19 3.47 -3.62
CA ARG A 210 -18.29 4.01 -2.82
C ARG A 210 -17.82 4.68 -1.53
N MET A 211 -16.87 4.06 -0.83
CA MET A 211 -16.29 4.63 0.39
C MET A 211 -15.59 5.95 0.09
N ARG A 212 -14.77 5.99 -0.97
CA ARG A 212 -14.09 7.21 -1.39
C ARG A 212 -15.09 8.32 -1.74
N VAL A 213 -16.10 8.04 -2.55
CA VAL A 213 -17.14 9.03 -2.93
C VAL A 213 -17.89 9.55 -1.71
N ALA A 214 -18.20 8.68 -0.75
CA ALA A 214 -18.85 9.09 0.50
C ALA A 214 -17.95 10.06 1.30
N GLU A 215 -16.65 9.80 1.36
CA GLU A 215 -15.67 10.68 2.01
C GLU A 215 -15.59 12.04 1.32
N GLU A 216 -15.50 12.08 -0.02
CA GLU A 216 -15.45 13.38 -0.74
C GLU A 216 -16.73 14.21 -0.53
N LEU A 217 -17.88 13.54 -0.40
CA LEU A 217 -19.15 14.20 -0.10
C LEU A 217 -19.21 14.71 1.35
N PHE A 218 -18.66 13.94 2.30
CA PHE A 218 -18.60 14.35 3.71
C PHE A 218 -17.73 15.60 3.86
N ASP A 219 -16.52 15.60 3.29
CA ASP A 219 -15.61 16.76 3.27
C ASP A 219 -16.26 18.02 2.64
N TYR A 220 -17.13 17.83 1.64
CA TYR A 220 -17.84 18.93 0.99
C TYR A 220 -18.95 19.52 1.85
N LEU A 221 -19.65 18.67 2.61
CA LEU A 221 -20.81 19.06 3.42
C LEU A 221 -20.43 19.52 4.83
N GLU A 222 -19.35 19.00 5.41
CA GLU A 222 -18.93 19.30 6.79
C GLU A 222 -18.78 20.80 7.06
N PRO A 223 -18.15 21.62 6.20
CA PRO A 223 -18.08 23.07 6.41
C PRO A 223 -19.45 23.74 6.41
N GLN A 224 -20.37 23.27 5.57
CA GLN A 224 -21.72 23.84 5.43
C GLN A 224 -22.63 23.51 6.62
N LEU A 225 -22.36 22.40 7.31
CA LEU A 225 -23.10 21.96 8.50
C LEU A 225 -22.61 22.63 9.80
N ARG A 226 -21.37 23.17 9.81
CA ARG A 226 -20.83 23.93 10.96
C ARG A 226 -21.35 25.37 11.04
N ASP A 227 -21.95 25.87 9.95
CA ASP A 227 -22.53 27.21 9.83
C ASP A 227 -24.06 27.24 10.08
N LEU A 228 -24.66 26.13 10.52
CA LEU A 228 -26.08 25.97 10.91
C LEU A 228 -26.22 25.81 12.44
#